data_AF-A0A7M5WV33-F1
#
_entry.id   AF-A0A7M5WV33-F1
#
_cell.length_a   1.000
_cell.length_b   1.000
_cell.length_c   1.000
_cell.angle_alpha   90.00
_cell.angle_beta   90.00
_cell.angle_gamma   90.00
#
_symmetry.space_group_name_H-M   'P 1'
#
loop_
_entity.id
_entity.type
_entity.pdbx_description
1 polymer ?
#
loop_
_entity_poly.entity_id
_entity_poly.type
_entity_poly.pdbx_seq_one_letter_code
_entity_poly.pdbx_strand_id
1 'polypeptide(L)'
;MRHKKILMARLNNPTPRSKPKLEDTLPVIDNDDNENQDNDTAALKEKIKNLEEIILNKDKELSSSKRKINLLKHSNRHLKNRVEKLIKYNNITNLKLIETRKTIREHVFLVNNDTDKMKFYTDLPSFEIFDEIFNFVKDHVDRDENSIKLTHKQEFIIVLMRLRLGLLEQDLAYRFGVSQPTISRIINRWIGVMATRLEFLIHWPEREQLRKTMPCLDVFWITLKNVLLFWTVLRFLSRSLQI
;
A
#
# COMPACT_ATOMS: atom_id res chain seq x y z
N MET A 1 -15.52 -12.16 26.47
CA MET A 1 -15.99 -10.82 26.90
C MET A 1 -16.58 -10.82 28.31
N ARG A 2 -15.80 -11.04 29.38
CA ARG A 2 -16.31 -10.91 30.78
C ARG A 2 -15.35 -10.23 31.77
N HIS A 3 -14.06 -10.07 31.45
CA HIS A 3 -13.09 -9.51 32.41
C HIS A 3 -12.86 -7.98 32.32
N LYS A 4 -13.43 -7.28 31.33
CA LYS A 4 -13.32 -5.80 31.22
C LYS A 4 -14.45 -5.01 31.90
N LYS A 5 -15.46 -5.68 32.48
CA LYS A 5 -16.58 -5.01 33.18
C LYS A 5 -16.33 -4.75 34.68
N ILE A 6 -15.34 -5.40 35.29
CA ILE A 6 -15.08 -5.27 36.75
C ILE A 6 -14.20 -4.05 37.08
N LEU A 7 -13.44 -3.52 36.11
CA LEU A 7 -12.53 -2.37 36.34
C LEU A 7 -13.16 -0.99 36.14
N MET A 8 -14.41 -0.89 35.67
CA MET A 8 -15.06 0.40 35.37
C MET A 8 -16.11 0.85 36.39
N ALA A 9 -16.36 0.10 37.47
CA ALA A 9 -17.39 0.46 38.47
C ALA A 9 -16.86 1.19 39.72
N ARG A 10 -15.55 1.50 39.79
CA ARG A 10 -14.93 2.09 41.00
C ARG A 10 -14.75 3.61 40.99
N LEU A 11 -15.31 4.32 39.99
CA LEU A 11 -15.03 5.75 39.81
C LEU A 11 -16.20 6.72 40.04
N ASN A 12 -17.39 6.25 40.42
CA ASN A 12 -18.50 7.15 40.77
C ASN A 12 -19.23 6.63 42.00
N ASN A 13 -18.90 7.14 43.19
CA ASN A 13 -19.87 7.41 44.25
C ASN A 13 -19.20 8.20 45.40
N PRO A 14 -19.69 9.40 45.75
CA PRO A 14 -19.32 10.07 46.99
C PRO A 14 -20.15 9.48 48.14
N THR A 15 -19.49 8.86 49.13
CA THR A 15 -20.15 8.44 50.38
C THR A 15 -20.21 9.63 51.37
N PRO A 16 -21.35 9.86 52.05
CA PRO A 16 -21.56 11.02 52.91
C PRO A 16 -20.93 10.80 54.29
N ARG A 17 -20.15 11.77 54.79
CA ARG A 17 -19.74 11.80 56.20
C ARG A 17 -20.78 12.57 57.01
N SER A 18 -21.53 11.80 57.80
CA SER A 18 -22.35 12.23 58.92
C SER A 18 -21.52 12.98 59.97
N LYS A 19 -22.06 14.10 60.47
CA LYS A 19 -21.55 14.85 61.63
C LYS A 19 -21.72 14.02 62.91
N PRO A 20 -20.75 14.01 63.84
CA PRO A 20 -21.03 13.74 65.25
C PRO A 20 -21.39 15.04 65.98
N LYS A 21 -22.38 14.93 66.87
CA LYS A 21 -22.92 16.00 67.73
C LYS A 21 -21.94 16.32 68.87
N LEU A 22 -21.89 17.60 69.26
CA LEU A 22 -21.39 18.02 70.57
C LEU A 22 -22.37 17.53 71.64
N GLU A 23 -21.86 16.97 72.74
CA GLU A 23 -22.56 17.00 74.03
C GLU A 23 -21.53 16.92 75.16
N ASP A 24 -21.78 17.73 76.18
CA ASP A 24 -20.89 18.18 77.23
C ASP A 24 -20.68 17.14 78.34
N THR A 25 -19.47 17.03 78.89
CA THR A 25 -19.24 17.04 80.36
C THR A 25 -17.75 17.09 80.67
N LEU A 26 -17.33 18.19 81.31
CA LEU A 26 -16.05 18.33 82.00
C LEU A 26 -16.05 17.49 83.28
N PRO A 27 -14.89 17.01 83.74
CA PRO A 27 -14.55 17.10 85.14
C PRO A 27 -13.30 17.96 85.36
N VAL A 28 -13.44 18.88 86.31
CA VAL A 28 -12.38 19.68 86.90
C VAL A 28 -11.48 18.76 87.74
N ILE A 29 -10.16 18.84 87.55
CA ILE A 29 -9.18 18.49 88.57
C ILE A 29 -8.13 19.60 88.61
N ASP A 30 -7.95 20.14 89.81
CA ASP A 30 -7.12 21.27 90.18
C ASP A 30 -5.61 21.00 90.08
N ASN A 31 -4.89 22.09 89.75
CA ASN A 31 -3.56 22.55 90.15
C ASN A 31 -2.53 21.50 90.63
N ASP A 32 -1.37 21.42 89.96
CA ASP A 32 -0.15 22.17 90.36
C ASP A 32 1.04 21.84 89.42
N ASP A 33 2.04 22.72 89.44
CA ASP A 33 3.35 22.68 88.79
C ASP A 33 3.44 23.09 87.31
N ASN A 34 4.11 24.21 87.03
CA ASN A 34 5.52 24.23 86.57
C ASN A 34 5.81 25.44 85.65
N GLU A 35 6.63 26.39 86.13
CA GLU A 35 7.17 27.57 85.41
C GLU A 35 8.09 27.22 84.19
N ASN A 36 7.94 26.04 83.57
CA ASN A 36 8.70 25.58 82.39
C ASN A 36 7.87 25.50 81.09
N GLN A 37 6.55 25.71 81.14
CA GLN A 37 5.69 25.58 79.95
C GLN A 37 5.79 26.74 78.95
N ASP A 38 6.30 27.90 79.33
CA ASP A 38 6.32 29.08 78.46
C ASP A 38 7.41 29.02 77.37
N ASN A 39 8.53 28.32 77.63
CA ASN A 39 9.62 28.16 76.66
C ASN A 39 9.30 27.06 75.63
N ASP A 40 8.73 25.95 76.08
CA ASP A 40 8.32 24.84 75.22
C ASP A 40 7.11 25.20 74.34
N THR A 41 6.15 25.98 74.87
CA THR A 41 5.02 26.49 74.08
C THR A 41 5.44 27.55 73.06
N ALA A 42 6.45 28.38 73.35
CA ALA A 42 7.04 29.31 72.39
C ALA A 42 7.79 28.58 71.26
N ALA A 43 8.61 27.58 71.59
CA ALA A 43 9.31 26.75 70.62
C ALA A 43 8.34 25.92 69.73
N LEU A 44 7.23 25.45 70.31
CA LEU A 44 6.16 24.77 69.57
C LEU A 44 5.42 25.73 68.62
N LYS A 45 5.12 26.96 69.05
CA LYS A 45 4.51 27.99 68.19
C LYS A 45 5.41 28.37 67.01
N GLU A 46 6.71 28.47 67.23
CA GLU A 46 7.69 28.76 66.18
C GLU A 46 7.80 27.60 65.16
N LYS A 47 7.81 26.35 65.64
CA LYS A 47 7.74 25.16 64.77
C LYS A 47 6.46 25.11 63.95
N ILE A 48 5.31 25.42 64.54
CA ILE A 48 4.03 25.48 63.84
C ILE A 48 4.07 26.54 62.74
N LYS A 49 4.58 27.74 63.05
CA LYS A 49 4.74 28.83 62.07
C LYS A 49 5.64 28.45 60.90
N ASN A 50 6.78 27.79 61.16
CA ASN A 50 7.67 27.30 60.11
C ASN A 50 7.01 26.21 59.25
N LEU A 51 6.27 25.30 59.87
CA LEU A 51 5.52 24.26 59.15
C LEU A 51 4.41 24.87 58.28
N GLU A 52 3.71 25.88 58.76
CA GLU A 52 2.71 26.63 57.99
C GLU A 52 3.33 27.31 56.77
N GLU A 53 4.53 27.89 56.91
CA GLU A 53 5.25 28.52 55.80
C GLU A 53 5.72 27.48 54.76
N ILE A 54 6.18 26.31 55.21
CA ILE A 54 6.52 25.18 54.34
C ILE A 54 5.29 24.69 53.58
N ILE A 55 4.14 24.53 54.25
CA ILE A 55 2.87 24.12 53.62
C ILE A 55 2.47 25.14 52.55
N LEU A 56 2.54 26.43 52.85
CA LEU A 56 2.18 27.49 51.91
C LEU A 56 3.08 27.47 50.66
N ASN A 57 4.39 27.25 50.82
CA ASN A 57 5.30 27.12 49.67
C ASN A 57 5.03 25.83 48.88
N LYS A 58 4.76 24.72 49.55
CA LYS A 58 4.38 23.46 48.90
C LYS A 58 3.07 23.60 48.10
N ASP A 59 2.10 24.35 48.60
CA ASP A 59 0.85 24.63 47.90
C ASP A 59 1.05 25.52 46.67
N LYS A 60 1.97 26.49 46.74
CA LYS A 60 2.39 27.30 45.57
C LYS A 60 3.10 26.43 44.52
N GLU A 61 4.02 25.57 44.94
CA GLU A 61 4.71 24.61 44.05
C GLU A 61 3.73 23.63 43.40
N LEU A 62 2.78 23.11 44.18
CA LEU A 62 1.72 22.22 43.70
C LEU A 62 0.81 22.94 42.70
N SER A 63 0.48 24.21 42.95
CA SER A 63 -0.29 25.05 42.03
C SER A 63 0.45 25.30 40.72
N SER A 64 1.76 25.53 40.78
CA SER A 64 2.62 25.68 39.60
C SER A 64 2.71 24.39 38.79
N SER A 65 2.92 23.25 39.47
CA SER A 65 2.95 21.93 38.84
C SER A 65 1.60 21.55 38.20
N LYS A 66 0.47 21.83 38.86
CA LYS A 66 -0.89 21.64 38.31
C LYS A 66 -1.10 22.43 37.02
N ARG A 67 -0.63 23.68 36.95
CA ARG A 67 -0.68 24.50 35.73
C ARG A 67 0.12 23.86 34.59
N LYS A 68 1.34 23.40 34.88
CA LYS A 68 2.20 22.75 33.88
C LYS A 68 1.62 21.44 33.35
N ILE A 69 1.01 20.63 34.23
CA ILE A 69 0.27 19.42 33.85
C ILE A 69 -0.89 19.76 32.90
N ASN A 70 -1.65 20.82 33.19
CA ASN A 70 -2.75 21.25 32.32
C ASN A 70 -2.27 21.70 30.93
N LEU A 71 -1.17 22.45 30.87
CA LEU A 71 -0.55 22.86 29.60
C LEU A 71 -0.06 21.66 28.80
N LEU A 72 0.68 20.75 29.43
CA LEU A 72 1.15 19.50 28.80
C LEU A 72 -0.02 18.64 28.31
N LYS A 73 -1.10 18.57 29.07
CA LYS A 73 -2.32 17.84 28.68
C LYS A 73 -2.97 18.46 27.44
N HIS A 74 -2.98 19.78 27.33
CA HIS A 74 -3.46 20.49 26.14
C HIS A 74 -2.56 20.25 24.92
N SER A 75 -1.24 20.37 25.08
CA SER A 75 -0.28 20.07 24.01
C SER A 75 -0.38 18.62 23.54
N ASN A 76 -0.50 17.67 24.46
CA ASN A 76 -0.67 16.25 24.11
C ASN A 76 -1.98 15.99 23.36
N ARG A 77 -3.07 16.69 23.72
CA ARG A 77 -4.32 16.65 22.96
C ARG A 77 -4.12 17.17 21.52
N HIS A 78 -3.43 18.29 21.36
CA HIS A 78 -3.15 18.86 20.06
C HIS A 78 -2.26 17.96 19.19
N LEU A 79 -1.21 17.37 19.77
CA LEU A 79 -0.34 16.41 19.09
C LEU A 79 -1.12 15.17 18.63
N LYS A 80 -2.02 14.64 19.46
CA LYS A 80 -2.87 13.51 19.10
C LYS A 80 -3.74 13.81 17.87
N ASN A 81 -4.37 14.98 17.84
CA ASN A 81 -5.18 15.42 16.70
C ASN A 81 -4.35 15.57 15.41
N ARG A 82 -3.10 16.04 15.52
CA ARG A 82 -2.19 16.14 14.36
C ARG A 82 -1.83 14.75 13.81
N VAL A 83 -1.52 13.80 14.70
CA VAL A 83 -1.22 12.41 14.34
C VAL A 83 -2.41 11.78 13.62
N GLU A 84 -3.64 11.95 14.12
CA GLU A 84 -4.85 11.42 13.48
C GLU A 84 -5.06 12.00 12.07
N LYS A 85 -4.85 13.30 11.89
CA LYS A 85 -4.91 13.93 10.56
C LYS A 85 -3.87 13.36 9.60
N LEU A 86 -2.63 13.17 10.06
CA LEU A 86 -1.55 12.60 9.26
C LEU A 86 -1.86 11.16 8.85
N ILE A 87 -2.34 10.33 9.77
CA ILE A 87 -2.77 8.95 9.48
C ILE A 87 -3.86 8.95 8.40
N LYS A 88 -4.87 9.83 8.53
CA LYS A 88 -5.94 9.95 7.54
C LYS A 88 -5.40 10.33 6.15
N TYR A 89 -4.50 11.32 6.07
CA TYR A 89 -3.92 11.74 4.80
C TYR A 89 -3.07 10.64 4.17
N ASN A 90 -2.27 9.94 4.97
CA ASN A 90 -1.46 8.82 4.53
C ASN A 90 -2.34 7.68 3.98
N ASN A 91 -3.42 7.34 4.69
CA ASN A 91 -4.40 6.35 4.22
C ASN A 91 -5.04 6.75 2.88
N ILE A 92 -5.48 8.00 2.73
CA ILE A 92 -6.06 8.49 1.46
C ILE A 92 -5.03 8.41 0.33
N THR A 93 -3.79 8.82 0.59
CA THR A 93 -2.71 8.79 -0.42
C THR A 93 -2.39 7.35 -0.83
N ASN A 94 -2.32 6.43 0.14
CA ASN A 94 -2.12 5.01 -0.14
C ASN A 94 -3.30 4.42 -0.93
N LEU A 95 -4.54 4.78 -0.61
CA LEU A 95 -5.71 4.36 -1.38
C LEU A 95 -5.62 4.85 -2.83
N LYS A 96 -5.30 6.13 -3.06
CA LYS A 96 -5.11 6.69 -4.41
C LYS A 96 -3.96 6.01 -5.17
N LEU A 97 -2.85 5.72 -4.49
CA LEU A 97 -1.71 5.01 -5.09
C LEU A 97 -2.07 3.57 -5.42
N ILE A 98 -2.81 2.87 -4.55
CA ILE A 98 -3.29 1.51 -4.79
C ILE A 98 -4.29 1.51 -5.95
N GLU A 99 -5.20 2.47 -6.01
CA GLU A 99 -6.16 2.63 -7.09
C GLU A 99 -5.46 2.92 -8.41
N THR A 100 -4.54 3.89 -8.46
CA THR A 100 -3.75 4.17 -9.66
C THR A 100 -2.91 2.95 -10.07
N ARG A 101 -2.31 2.24 -9.11
CA ARG A 101 -1.59 0.98 -9.38
C ARG A 101 -2.52 -0.15 -9.82
N LYS A 102 -3.74 -0.21 -9.31
CA LYS A 102 -4.77 -1.17 -9.72
C LYS A 102 -5.23 -0.85 -11.13
N THR A 103 -5.50 0.40 -11.47
CA THR A 103 -5.85 0.81 -12.84
C THR A 103 -4.72 0.49 -13.82
N ILE A 104 -3.46 0.81 -13.47
CA ILE A 104 -2.28 0.43 -14.27
C ILE A 104 -2.12 -1.10 -14.34
N ARG A 105 -2.43 -1.84 -13.26
CA ARG A 105 -2.39 -3.31 -13.22
C ARG A 105 -3.60 -3.96 -13.91
N GLU A 106 -4.75 -3.31 -13.98
CA GLU A 106 -5.95 -3.74 -14.70
C GLU A 106 -5.79 -3.51 -16.20
N HIS A 107 -4.96 -2.54 -16.60
CA HIS A 107 -4.44 -2.44 -17.97
C HIS A 107 -3.46 -3.58 -18.34
N VAL A 108 -3.04 -4.41 -17.37
CA VAL A 108 -2.54 -5.78 -17.63
C VAL A 108 -3.73 -6.68 -17.91
N PHE A 109 -4.34 -6.40 -19.05
CA PHE A 109 -5.69 -6.76 -19.48
C PHE A 109 -5.99 -8.28 -19.57
N LEU A 110 -4.99 -9.16 -19.37
CA LEU A 110 -5.09 -10.59 -19.66
C LEU A 110 -4.99 -11.51 -18.43
N VAL A 111 -4.88 -10.95 -17.22
CA VAL A 111 -4.68 -11.74 -15.99
C VAL A 111 -6.00 -12.24 -15.38
N ASN A 112 -7.15 -11.70 -15.81
CA ASN A 112 -8.46 -12.08 -15.24
C ASN A 112 -9.09 -13.32 -15.89
N ASN A 113 -8.31 -14.13 -16.62
CA ASN A 113 -8.80 -15.32 -17.35
C ASN A 113 -9.98 -15.05 -18.28
N ASP A 114 -10.13 -13.81 -18.73
CA ASP A 114 -11.22 -13.37 -19.60
C ASP A 114 -10.91 -13.81 -21.03
N THR A 115 -11.59 -14.87 -21.47
CA THR A 115 -11.39 -15.53 -22.76
C THR A 115 -11.62 -14.58 -23.93
N ASP A 116 -12.62 -13.71 -23.86
CA ASP A 116 -12.96 -12.77 -24.94
C ASP A 116 -11.86 -11.73 -25.09
N LYS A 117 -11.35 -11.24 -23.96
CA LYS A 117 -10.20 -10.33 -23.91
C LYS A 117 -8.94 -10.98 -24.44
N MET A 118 -8.66 -12.22 -24.06
CA MET A 118 -7.52 -12.98 -24.58
C MET A 118 -7.60 -13.08 -26.09
N LYS A 119 -8.74 -13.53 -26.61
CA LYS A 119 -8.95 -13.65 -28.05
C LYS A 119 -8.82 -12.32 -28.78
N PHE A 120 -9.40 -11.24 -28.26
CA PHE A 120 -9.32 -9.94 -28.91
C PHE A 120 -7.87 -9.42 -29.00
N TYR A 121 -7.08 -9.53 -27.93
CA TYR A 121 -5.75 -8.93 -27.88
C TYR A 121 -4.62 -9.81 -28.42
N THR A 122 -4.75 -11.14 -28.35
CA THR A 122 -3.67 -12.06 -28.73
C THR A 122 -4.05 -13.03 -29.84
N ASP A 123 -5.33 -13.09 -30.21
CA ASP A 123 -5.92 -14.11 -31.09
C ASP A 123 -5.87 -15.55 -30.54
N LEU A 124 -5.46 -15.70 -29.28
CA LEU A 124 -5.42 -17.01 -28.64
C LEU A 124 -6.79 -17.36 -28.03
N PRO A 125 -7.22 -18.62 -28.14
CA PRO A 125 -8.54 -19.04 -27.68
C PRO A 125 -8.70 -19.04 -26.17
N SER A 126 -7.61 -19.19 -25.40
CA SER A 126 -7.68 -19.26 -23.94
C SER A 126 -6.35 -18.87 -23.29
N PHE A 127 -6.40 -18.58 -21.98
CA PHE A 127 -5.19 -18.25 -21.22
C PHE A 127 -4.27 -19.46 -21.06
N GLU A 128 -4.81 -20.68 -21.02
CA GLU A 128 -4.04 -21.91 -20.93
C GLU A 128 -3.11 -22.07 -22.13
N ILE A 129 -3.62 -21.86 -23.35
CA ILE A 129 -2.81 -21.91 -24.57
C ILE A 129 -1.76 -20.79 -24.58
N PHE A 130 -2.13 -19.60 -24.13
CA PHE A 130 -1.18 -18.51 -23.93
C PHE A 130 -0.03 -18.92 -23.00
N ASP A 131 -0.34 -19.57 -21.87
CA ASP A 131 0.66 -19.95 -20.88
C ASP A 131 1.58 -21.07 -21.39
N GLU A 132 1.05 -22.04 -22.12
CA GLU A 132 1.83 -23.09 -22.76
C GLU A 132 2.84 -22.52 -23.78
N ILE A 133 2.38 -21.64 -24.68
CA ILE A 133 3.26 -20.99 -25.66
C ILE A 133 4.29 -20.12 -24.93
N PHE A 134 3.87 -19.38 -23.91
CA PHE A 134 4.77 -18.58 -23.10
C PHE A 134 5.85 -19.45 -22.45
N ASN A 135 5.48 -20.58 -21.84
CA ASN A 135 6.42 -21.50 -21.20
C ASN A 135 7.41 -22.11 -22.20
N PHE A 136 6.98 -22.37 -23.43
CA PHE A 136 7.85 -22.86 -24.50
C PHE A 136 8.88 -21.82 -24.98
N VAL A 137 8.50 -20.54 -25.02
CA VAL A 137 9.36 -19.48 -25.57
C VAL A 137 10.22 -18.80 -24.51
N LYS A 138 9.72 -18.63 -23.27
CA LYS A 138 10.33 -17.77 -22.24
C LYS A 138 11.78 -18.12 -21.91
N ASP A 139 12.15 -19.40 -21.95
CA ASP A 139 13.48 -19.86 -21.56
C ASP A 139 14.56 -19.52 -22.60
N HIS A 140 14.13 -19.04 -23.77
CA HIS A 140 14.99 -18.63 -24.87
C HIS A 140 15.08 -17.11 -25.02
N VAL A 141 14.44 -16.35 -24.14
CA VAL A 141 14.44 -14.89 -24.16
C VAL A 141 15.26 -14.39 -22.98
N ASP A 142 16.36 -13.72 -23.28
CA ASP A 142 17.20 -13.12 -22.24
C ASP A 142 16.43 -12.04 -21.46
N ARG A 143 16.67 -11.98 -20.16
CA ARG A 143 16.10 -10.93 -19.30
C ARG A 143 16.92 -9.66 -19.47
N ASP A 144 16.28 -8.59 -19.93
CA ASP A 144 16.87 -7.25 -19.89
C ASP A 144 16.78 -6.70 -18.46
N GLU A 145 17.93 -6.40 -17.88
CA GLU A 145 18.08 -5.76 -16.57
C GLU A 145 17.37 -4.40 -16.51
N ASN A 146 17.19 -3.72 -17.66
CA ASN A 146 16.46 -2.46 -17.71
C ASN A 146 14.93 -2.62 -17.74
N SER A 147 14.44 -3.85 -17.88
CA SER A 147 13.00 -4.18 -17.98
C SER A 147 12.41 -4.70 -16.67
N ILE A 148 13.06 -4.45 -15.52
CA ILE A 148 12.58 -4.90 -14.19
C ILE A 148 11.13 -4.45 -13.89
N LYS A 149 10.65 -3.38 -14.54
CA LYS A 149 9.29 -2.87 -14.39
C LYS A 149 8.20 -3.80 -14.94
N LEU A 150 8.53 -4.68 -15.90
CA LEU A 150 7.58 -5.59 -16.54
C LEU A 150 7.95 -7.05 -16.26
N THR A 151 6.92 -7.87 -16.05
CA THR A 151 7.11 -9.33 -15.96
C THR A 151 7.29 -9.91 -17.36
N HIS A 152 7.97 -11.05 -17.50
CA HIS A 152 8.12 -11.71 -18.81
C HIS A 152 6.78 -12.04 -19.48
N LYS A 153 5.77 -12.43 -18.69
CA LYS A 153 4.42 -12.64 -19.21
C LYS A 153 3.85 -11.34 -19.80
N GLN A 154 4.04 -10.20 -19.14
CA GLN A 154 3.60 -8.90 -19.67
C GLN A 154 4.33 -8.51 -20.96
N GLU A 155 5.64 -8.75 -21.02
CA GLU A 155 6.42 -8.51 -22.23
C GLU A 155 5.90 -9.34 -23.41
N PHE A 156 5.64 -10.63 -23.17
CA PHE A 156 5.08 -11.51 -24.19
C PHE A 156 3.71 -11.04 -24.67
N ILE A 157 2.85 -10.60 -23.75
CA ILE A 157 1.53 -10.02 -24.09
C ILE A 157 1.66 -8.79 -24.98
N ILE A 158 2.59 -7.86 -24.65
CA ILE A 158 2.83 -6.65 -25.45
C ILE A 158 3.16 -7.03 -26.90
N VAL A 159 3.98 -8.06 -27.08
CA VAL A 159 4.39 -8.55 -28.40
C VAL A 159 3.17 -9.13 -29.13
N LEU A 160 2.38 -9.99 -28.50
CA LEU A 160 1.17 -10.55 -29.11
C LEU A 160 0.14 -9.47 -29.47
N MET A 161 -0.06 -8.46 -28.61
CA MET A 161 -0.93 -7.31 -28.89
C MET A 161 -0.44 -6.53 -30.11
N ARG A 162 0.87 -6.30 -30.21
CA ARG A 162 1.47 -5.63 -31.35
C ARG A 162 1.21 -6.43 -32.62
N LEU A 163 1.48 -7.74 -32.60
CA LEU A 163 1.30 -8.67 -33.73
C LEU A 163 -0.17 -8.75 -34.17
N ARG A 164 -1.12 -8.79 -33.23
CA ARG A 164 -2.55 -8.94 -33.50
C ARG A 164 -3.21 -7.65 -33.99
N LEU A 165 -3.06 -6.59 -33.20
CA LEU A 165 -3.82 -5.36 -33.38
C LEU A 165 -3.04 -4.29 -34.17
N GLY A 166 -1.75 -4.51 -34.42
CA GLY A 166 -0.93 -3.54 -35.13
C GLY A 166 -0.68 -2.23 -34.35
N LEU A 167 -0.84 -2.25 -33.01
CA LEU A 167 -0.78 -1.05 -32.17
C LEU A 167 0.53 -0.26 -32.31
N LEU A 168 0.46 1.05 -32.14
CA LEU A 168 1.65 1.89 -32.07
C LEU A 168 2.44 1.60 -30.79
N GLU A 169 3.76 1.61 -30.87
CA GLU A 169 4.61 1.41 -29.68
C GLU A 169 4.36 2.46 -28.60
N GLN A 170 4.00 3.68 -29.01
CA GLN A 170 3.63 4.77 -28.11
C GLN A 170 2.35 4.46 -27.31
N ASP A 171 1.35 3.84 -27.94
CA ASP A 171 0.12 3.43 -27.25
C ASP A 171 0.42 2.34 -26.21
N LEU A 172 1.20 1.33 -26.60
CA LEU A 172 1.68 0.29 -25.68
C LEU A 172 2.48 0.89 -24.51
N ALA A 173 3.30 1.91 -24.77
CA ALA A 173 4.06 2.60 -23.74
C ALA A 173 3.14 3.24 -22.68
N TYR A 174 2.08 3.92 -23.13
CA TYR A 174 1.08 4.50 -22.22
C TYR A 174 0.31 3.43 -21.44
N ARG A 175 -0.13 2.36 -22.10
CA ARG A 175 -0.90 1.28 -21.47
C ARG A 175 -0.12 0.53 -20.40
N PHE A 176 1.17 0.32 -20.62
CA PHE A 176 2.06 -0.42 -19.70
C PHE A 176 2.90 0.48 -18.79
N GLY A 177 2.75 1.81 -18.88
CA GLY A 177 3.45 2.77 -18.01
C GLY A 177 4.97 2.73 -18.17
N VAL A 178 5.47 2.42 -19.36
CA VAL A 178 6.90 2.37 -19.70
C VAL A 178 7.22 3.35 -20.83
N SER A 179 8.49 3.59 -21.12
CA SER A 179 8.87 4.45 -22.24
C SER A 179 8.76 3.71 -23.58
N GLN A 180 8.43 4.41 -24.66
CA GLN A 180 8.36 3.83 -26.01
C GLN A 180 9.66 3.10 -26.44
N PRO A 181 10.88 3.61 -26.16
CA PRO A 181 12.10 2.86 -26.43
C PRO A 181 12.20 1.52 -25.68
N THR A 182 11.57 1.42 -24.50
CA THR A 182 11.49 0.16 -23.74
C THR A 182 10.60 -0.86 -24.45
N ILE A 183 9.45 -0.41 -24.94
CA ILE A 183 8.55 -1.25 -25.75
C ILE A 183 9.25 -1.74 -27.02
N SER A 184 9.94 -0.85 -27.75
CA SER A 184 10.65 -1.23 -28.97
C SER A 184 11.73 -2.29 -28.71
N ARG A 185 12.52 -2.14 -27.64
CA ARG A 185 13.51 -3.15 -27.21
C ARG A 185 12.86 -4.49 -26.88
N ILE A 186 11.75 -4.48 -26.14
CA ILE A 186 10.98 -5.69 -25.82
C ILE A 186 10.51 -6.38 -27.10
N ILE A 187 9.88 -5.64 -28.01
CA ILE A 187 9.33 -6.21 -29.27
C ILE A 187 10.45 -6.86 -30.09
N ASN A 188 11.56 -6.16 -30.30
CA ASN A 188 12.67 -6.68 -31.09
C ASN A 188 13.31 -7.93 -30.46
N ARG A 189 13.47 -7.94 -29.14
CA ARG A 189 14.03 -9.09 -28.41
C ARG A 189 13.15 -10.33 -28.56
N TRP A 190 11.84 -10.17 -28.38
CA TRP A 190 10.91 -11.30 -28.41
C TRP A 190 10.65 -11.80 -29.84
N ILE A 191 10.53 -10.91 -30.83
CA ILE A 191 10.23 -11.29 -32.23
C ILE A 191 11.28 -12.26 -32.79
N GLY A 192 12.58 -12.00 -32.58
CA GLY A 192 13.63 -12.87 -33.10
C GLY A 192 13.57 -14.29 -32.54
N VAL A 193 13.32 -14.39 -31.23
CA VAL A 193 13.20 -15.67 -30.54
C VAL A 193 11.92 -16.40 -30.96
N MET A 194 10.78 -15.71 -31.00
CA MET A 194 9.51 -16.27 -31.44
C MET A 194 9.56 -16.75 -32.88
N ALA A 195 10.20 -16.00 -33.79
CA ALA A 195 10.33 -16.40 -35.19
C ALA A 195 11.09 -17.73 -35.33
N THR A 196 12.13 -17.94 -34.54
CA THR A 196 12.92 -19.18 -34.55
C THR A 196 12.18 -20.33 -33.87
N ARG A 197 11.57 -20.06 -32.71
CA ARG A 197 10.96 -21.10 -31.88
C ARG A 197 9.61 -21.54 -32.38
N LEU A 198 8.82 -20.62 -32.94
CA LEU A 198 7.47 -20.91 -33.44
C LEU A 198 7.45 -21.16 -34.96
N GLU A 199 8.60 -21.32 -35.60
CA GLU A 199 8.70 -21.58 -37.04
C GLU A 199 7.88 -22.81 -37.46
N PHE A 200 7.89 -23.87 -36.64
CA PHE A 200 7.15 -25.11 -36.91
C PHE A 200 5.62 -24.93 -36.90
N LEU A 201 5.10 -23.88 -36.27
CA LEU A 201 3.68 -23.54 -36.30
C LEU A 201 3.28 -22.81 -37.58
N ILE A 202 4.24 -22.37 -38.40
CA ILE A 202 4.00 -21.55 -39.59
C ILE A 202 4.36 -22.36 -40.83
N HIS A 203 3.35 -22.93 -41.49
CA HIS A 203 3.57 -23.51 -42.81
C HIS A 203 3.65 -22.39 -43.86
N TRP A 204 4.88 -22.08 -44.28
CA TRP A 204 5.11 -21.09 -45.33
C TRP A 204 4.73 -21.67 -46.69
N PRO A 205 3.84 -21.01 -47.47
CA PRO A 205 3.53 -21.45 -48.82
C PRO A 205 4.78 -21.36 -49.71
N GLU A 206 4.86 -22.25 -50.68
CA GLU A 206 6.00 -22.30 -51.60
C GLU A 206 6.06 -21.04 -52.47
N ARG A 207 7.28 -20.59 -52.82
CA ARG A 207 7.51 -19.31 -53.53
C ARG A 207 6.66 -19.14 -54.79
N GLU A 208 6.42 -20.24 -55.51
CA GLU A 208 5.61 -20.22 -56.73
C GLU A 208 4.12 -19.91 -56.47
N GLN A 209 3.59 -20.35 -55.32
CA GLN A 209 2.22 -20.08 -54.90
C GLN A 209 2.06 -18.62 -54.44
N LEU A 210 3.09 -18.06 -53.79
CA LEU A 210 3.15 -16.64 -53.42
C LEU A 210 3.18 -15.72 -54.65
N ARG A 211 3.99 -16.03 -55.67
CA ARG A 211 4.08 -15.21 -56.89
C ARG A 211 2.78 -15.20 -57.71
N LYS A 212 2.02 -16.30 -57.70
CA LYS A 212 0.70 -16.38 -58.35
C LYS A 212 -0.37 -15.54 -57.65
N THR A 213 -0.29 -15.42 -56.33
CA THR A 213 -1.28 -14.67 -55.54
C THR A 213 -0.89 -13.21 -55.31
N MET A 214 0.41 -12.87 -55.37
CA MET A 214 0.94 -11.52 -55.21
C MET A 214 2.23 -11.32 -56.04
N PRO A 215 2.13 -10.86 -57.31
CA PRO A 215 3.26 -10.78 -58.24
C PRO A 215 4.28 -9.65 -57.98
N CYS A 216 4.07 -8.79 -56.97
CA CYS A 216 4.91 -7.62 -56.68
C CYS A 216 6.05 -7.87 -55.65
N LEU A 217 6.10 -9.06 -55.01
CA LEU A 217 6.83 -9.26 -53.75
C LEU A 217 8.31 -9.66 -53.86
N ASP A 218 8.88 -9.77 -55.06
CA ASP A 218 10.22 -10.33 -55.26
C ASP A 218 11.36 -9.45 -54.68
N VAL A 219 11.16 -8.12 -54.58
CA VAL A 219 12.19 -7.18 -54.09
C VAL A 219 12.18 -6.96 -52.57
N PHE A 220 11.24 -7.55 -51.84
CA PHE A 220 11.06 -7.30 -50.41
C PHE A 220 11.19 -8.56 -49.53
N TRP A 221 11.72 -9.68 -50.05
CA TRP A 221 11.70 -11.00 -49.37
C TRP A 221 12.24 -11.02 -47.93
N ILE A 222 13.22 -10.17 -47.59
CA ILE A 222 13.85 -10.14 -46.25
C ILE A 222 13.01 -9.34 -45.25
N THR A 223 12.52 -8.16 -45.65
CA THR A 223 11.63 -7.32 -44.83
C THR A 223 10.21 -7.89 -44.77
N LEU A 224 9.80 -8.59 -45.83
CA LEU A 224 8.53 -9.26 -45.94
C LEU A 224 8.46 -10.51 -45.06
N LYS A 225 9.58 -11.19 -44.77
CA LYS A 225 9.54 -12.29 -43.79
C LYS A 225 9.00 -11.83 -42.44
N ASN A 226 9.35 -10.64 -41.95
CA ASN A 226 8.82 -10.13 -40.68
C ASN A 226 7.36 -9.63 -40.79
N VAL A 227 6.99 -9.00 -41.91
CA VAL A 227 5.62 -8.50 -42.16
C VAL A 227 4.65 -9.65 -42.51
N LEU A 228 5.10 -10.70 -43.19
CA LEU A 228 4.33 -11.92 -43.41
C LEU A 228 4.42 -12.89 -42.23
N LEU A 229 5.45 -12.91 -41.37
CA LEU A 229 5.36 -13.60 -40.08
C LEU A 229 4.21 -12.95 -39.28
N PHE A 230 4.11 -11.62 -39.32
CA PHE A 230 3.00 -10.83 -38.77
C PHE A 230 1.64 -11.22 -39.38
N TRP A 231 1.55 -11.45 -40.69
CA TRP A 231 0.29 -11.77 -41.38
C TRP A 231 -0.07 -13.26 -41.40
N THR A 232 0.93 -14.15 -41.33
CA THR A 232 0.76 -15.61 -41.48
C THR A 232 0.57 -16.27 -40.13
N VAL A 233 1.22 -15.79 -39.06
CA VAL A 233 0.84 -16.18 -37.68
C VAL A 233 -0.62 -15.78 -37.41
N LEU A 234 -1.01 -14.57 -37.84
CA LEU A 234 -2.38 -14.06 -37.75
C LEU A 234 -3.38 -14.90 -38.57
N ARG A 235 -3.01 -15.29 -39.80
CA ARG A 235 -3.88 -16.08 -40.68
C ARG A 235 -3.93 -17.56 -40.30
N PHE A 236 -2.87 -18.11 -39.72
CA PHE A 236 -2.79 -19.50 -39.29
C PHE A 236 -3.52 -19.72 -37.95
N LEU A 237 -3.40 -18.80 -36.99
CA LEU A 237 -4.22 -18.83 -35.76
C LEU A 237 -5.72 -18.65 -36.06
N SER A 238 -6.07 -17.78 -37.00
CA SER A 238 -7.46 -17.60 -37.44
C SER A 238 -8.06 -18.81 -38.20
N ARG A 239 -7.24 -19.68 -38.82
CA ARG A 239 -7.71 -20.85 -39.60
C ARG A 239 -7.60 -22.17 -38.84
N SER A 240 -6.66 -22.30 -37.90
CA SER A 240 -6.45 -23.52 -37.11
C SER A 240 -7.56 -23.78 -36.07
N LEU A 241 -8.38 -22.76 -35.75
CA LEU A 241 -9.43 -22.80 -34.74
C LEU A 241 -10.87 -22.73 -35.30
N GLN A 242 -11.05 -23.07 -36.58
CA GLN A 242 -12.35 -23.34 -37.20
C GLN A 242 -12.66 -24.85 -37.27
N ILE A 243 -12.24 -25.59 -36.25
CA ILE A 243 -12.71 -26.96 -35.94
C ILE A 243 -13.28 -26.93 -34.53
#